data_AF-A0A2E2TR22-F1
#
_entry.id   AF-A0A2E2TR22-F1
#
_cell.length_a   1.000
_cell.length_b   1.000
_cell.length_c   1.000
_cell.angle_alpha   90.00
_cell.angle_beta   90.00
_cell.angle_gamma   90.00
#
_symmetry.space_group_name_H-M   'P 1'
#
loop_
_entity.id
_entity.type
_entity.pdbx_description
1 polymer ?
#
loop_
_entity_poly.entity_id
_entity_poly.type
_entity_poly.pdbx_seq_one_letter_code
_entity_poly.pdbx_strand_id
1 'polypeptide(L)'
;MSQRTNRRQGIIGRRTYLILTAVLASIYLLILSPEEKRTGMANSPEDELLNNSRIGIEKYFNEEKIEKYNRLISKKSEKLLKDESLVSWDELKTMALRGQMNLISKLWEIRRLCPENSSPLHCDQLVTAFIKNRYPHPDNQEMAKLFKAYSNYEERNRNDESLNQLPINERYDYMRDIRKEMFSPAEHALLFGFEESSYDYHIELGSFLESTNNLSGDVRKERWQQLQNQMLGDFQEAYLDQQDPFDQFEVVEELYSNEISSENGTDIQQQIREDFFGKEGAQRMKEVDIELAKEEQQIKTYKVLEDEFLNNNKYLSESEKENQLQQLRIDSLGKDLAEQYKRRQAIGSSG
;
A
#
# COMPACT_ATOMS: atom_id res chain seq x y z
N MET A 1 29.41 10.96 -13.00
CA MET A 1 28.00 11.01 -13.45
C MET A 1 27.24 9.69 -13.32
N SER A 2 27.88 8.53 -13.08
CA SER A 2 27.19 7.22 -12.99
C SER A 2 26.70 6.79 -11.59
N GLN A 3 27.02 7.53 -10.51
CA GLN A 3 26.68 7.11 -9.13
C GLN A 3 25.47 7.82 -8.49
N ARG A 4 24.96 8.93 -9.07
CA ARG A 4 23.76 9.62 -8.54
C ARG A 4 22.45 8.93 -8.93
N THR A 5 22.42 8.23 -10.06
CA THR A 5 21.30 7.40 -10.51
C THR A 5 21.08 6.16 -9.62
N ASN A 6 22.17 5.54 -9.12
CA ASN A 6 22.08 4.35 -8.24
C ASN A 6 21.53 4.62 -6.83
N ARG A 7 21.53 5.88 -6.34
CA ARG A 7 20.93 6.20 -5.03
C ARG A 7 19.43 6.54 -5.09
N ARG A 8 18.94 7.04 -6.22
CA ARG A 8 17.50 7.35 -6.42
C ARG A 8 16.67 6.08 -6.66
N GLN A 9 17.23 5.08 -7.36
CA GLN A 9 16.59 3.76 -7.48
C GLN A 9 16.42 3.03 -6.14
N GLY A 10 17.29 3.29 -5.15
CA GLY A 10 17.23 2.64 -3.83
C GLY A 10 16.19 3.21 -2.85
N ILE A 11 15.70 4.43 -3.07
CA ILE A 11 14.69 5.07 -2.21
C ILE A 11 13.27 4.79 -2.75
N ILE A 12 13.10 4.88 -4.08
CA ILE A 12 11.89 4.43 -4.79
C ILE A 12 11.68 2.92 -4.54
N GLY A 13 12.75 2.12 -4.59
CA GLY A 13 12.73 0.68 -4.23
C GLY A 13 12.41 0.38 -2.77
N ARG A 14 12.72 1.29 -1.82
CA ARG A 14 12.42 1.11 -0.39
C ARG A 14 10.99 1.50 -0.02
N ARG A 15 10.35 2.40 -0.80
CA ARG A 15 8.96 2.83 -0.57
C ARG A 15 7.94 2.01 -1.38
N THR A 16 8.30 1.54 -2.58
CA THR A 16 7.58 0.43 -3.22
C THR A 16 7.56 -0.80 -2.32
N TYR A 17 8.66 -1.09 -1.62
CA TYR A 17 8.66 -2.12 -0.58
C TYR A 17 7.69 -1.81 0.58
N LEU A 18 7.49 -0.54 0.97
CA LEU A 18 6.55 -0.18 2.05
C LEU A 18 5.07 -0.32 1.63
N ILE A 19 4.71 0.05 0.41
CA ILE A 19 3.34 -0.14 -0.11
C ILE A 19 3.09 -1.63 -0.40
N LEU A 20 4.05 -2.32 -1.01
CA LEU A 20 4.00 -3.76 -1.24
C LEU A 20 3.97 -4.53 0.09
N THR A 21 4.72 -4.11 1.12
CA THR A 21 4.66 -4.71 2.47
C THR A 21 3.37 -4.36 3.21
N ALA A 22 2.74 -3.21 2.98
CA ALA A 22 1.43 -2.91 3.53
C ALA A 22 0.34 -3.82 2.91
N VAL A 23 0.36 -3.98 1.58
CA VAL A 23 -0.52 -4.91 0.84
C VAL A 23 -0.23 -6.37 1.24
N LEU A 24 1.04 -6.76 1.33
CA LEU A 24 1.47 -8.09 1.77
C LEU A 24 1.23 -8.32 3.27
N ALA A 25 1.25 -7.30 4.12
CA ALA A 25 0.90 -7.40 5.54
C ALA A 25 -0.60 -7.56 5.73
N SER A 26 -1.43 -6.93 4.89
CA SER A 26 -2.86 -7.27 4.82
C SER A 26 -3.07 -8.72 4.36
N ILE A 27 -2.26 -9.23 3.41
CA ILE A 27 -2.28 -10.65 3.00
C ILE A 27 -1.76 -11.56 4.13
N TYR A 28 -0.74 -11.17 4.88
CA TYR A 28 -0.18 -11.94 5.99
C TYR A 28 -1.14 -12.01 7.20
N LEU A 29 -1.93 -10.95 7.43
CA LEU A 29 -3.04 -10.94 8.38
C LEU A 29 -4.20 -11.86 7.96
N LEU A 30 -4.32 -12.25 6.67
CA LEU A 30 -5.25 -13.31 6.23
C LEU A 30 -4.79 -14.72 6.64
N ILE A 31 -3.49 -14.91 6.88
CA ILE A 31 -2.85 -16.23 7.06
C ILE A 31 -2.71 -16.59 8.56
N LEU A 32 -2.56 -15.62 9.46
CA LEU A 32 -2.30 -15.88 10.89
C LEU A 32 -3.55 -16.07 11.78
N SER A 33 -4.71 -16.40 11.21
CA SER A 33 -5.85 -16.86 12.03
C SER A 33 -5.58 -18.29 12.53
N PRO A 34 -5.81 -18.61 13.83
CA PRO A 34 -5.54 -19.94 14.35
C PRO A 34 -6.34 -21.01 13.61
N GLU A 35 -5.68 -22.11 13.23
CA GLU A 35 -6.29 -23.29 12.62
C GLU A 35 -7.33 -23.92 13.55
N GLU A 36 -8.59 -23.97 13.11
CA GLU A 36 -9.60 -24.87 13.70
C GLU A 36 -9.99 -25.89 12.63
N LYS A 37 -9.50 -27.14 12.79
CA LYS A 37 -9.80 -28.26 11.89
C LYS A 37 -11.28 -28.60 11.91
N ARG A 38 -11.96 -28.60 10.75
CA ARG A 38 -13.18 -29.40 10.54
C ARG A 38 -13.31 -29.98 9.14
N THR A 39 -13.85 -31.20 9.14
CA THR A 39 -14.11 -32.12 8.03
C THR A 39 -15.51 -31.95 7.43
N GLY A 40 -15.67 -32.20 6.12
CA GLY A 40 -16.87 -32.83 5.55
C GLY A 40 -17.62 -32.07 4.47
N MET A 41 -17.89 -32.76 3.35
CA MET A 41 -18.34 -32.26 2.03
C MET A 41 -19.83 -31.92 1.86
N ALA A 42 -20.04 -31.05 0.85
CA ALA A 42 -21.15 -30.78 -0.07
C ALA A 42 -22.48 -31.57 -0.01
N ASN A 43 -23.60 -30.84 -0.13
CA ASN A 43 -24.59 -30.95 -1.23
C ASN A 43 -25.54 -29.73 -1.26
N SER A 44 -26.15 -29.49 -2.43
CA SER A 44 -26.86 -28.27 -2.91
C SER A 44 -27.93 -27.67 -1.97
N PRO A 45 -27.87 -26.38 -1.54
CA PRO A 45 -28.60 -25.91 -0.36
C PRO A 45 -29.21 -24.48 -0.44
N GLU A 46 -29.74 -24.00 -1.57
CA GLU A 46 -30.09 -22.57 -1.67
C GLU A 46 -31.34 -22.15 -0.87
N ASP A 47 -32.38 -22.99 -0.75
CA ASP A 47 -33.58 -22.67 0.04
C ASP A 47 -33.57 -23.28 1.46
N GLU A 48 -32.77 -24.33 1.69
CA GLU A 48 -32.67 -24.99 3.00
C GLU A 48 -31.71 -24.23 3.95
N LEU A 49 -30.74 -23.48 3.43
CA LEU A 49 -29.80 -22.66 4.23
C LEU A 49 -30.41 -21.38 4.80
N LEU A 50 -31.45 -20.82 4.16
CA LEU A 50 -32.15 -19.64 4.66
C LEU A 50 -32.93 -19.95 5.94
N ASN A 51 -33.55 -21.13 6.02
CA ASN A 51 -34.16 -21.64 7.25
C ASN A 51 -33.10 -22.14 8.25
N ASN A 52 -32.04 -22.81 7.78
CA ASN A 52 -30.99 -23.33 8.66
C ASN A 52 -30.07 -22.25 9.26
N SER A 53 -29.97 -21.05 8.68
CA SER A 53 -29.31 -19.92 9.35
C SER A 53 -30.09 -19.44 10.58
N ARG A 54 -31.43 -19.44 10.52
CA ARG A 54 -32.26 -19.06 11.67
C ARG A 54 -32.22 -20.15 12.77
N ILE A 55 -32.33 -21.41 12.35
CA ILE A 55 -32.26 -22.59 13.24
C ILE A 55 -30.84 -22.79 13.82
N GLY A 56 -29.80 -22.48 13.04
CA GLY A 56 -28.40 -22.60 13.47
C GLY A 56 -28.01 -21.55 14.51
N ILE A 57 -28.55 -20.33 14.42
CA ILE A 57 -28.30 -19.29 15.41
C ILE A 57 -29.09 -19.59 16.71
N GLU A 58 -30.33 -20.07 16.63
CA GLU A 58 -31.13 -20.50 17.81
C GLU A 58 -30.50 -21.65 18.60
N LYS A 59 -29.74 -22.54 17.92
CA LYS A 59 -29.09 -23.70 18.57
C LYS A 59 -27.90 -23.32 19.47
N TYR A 60 -27.30 -22.15 19.26
CA TYR A 60 -26.12 -21.68 19.99
C TYR A 60 -26.35 -20.39 20.79
N PHE A 61 -27.41 -19.64 20.48
CA PHE A 61 -27.81 -18.42 21.16
C PHE A 61 -29.32 -18.39 21.36
N ASN A 62 -29.78 -18.06 22.57
CA ASN A 62 -31.18 -17.66 22.74
C ASN A 62 -31.41 -16.31 22.04
N GLU A 63 -32.64 -16.04 21.59
CA GLU A 63 -33.02 -14.80 20.88
C GLU A 63 -32.49 -13.53 21.57
N GLU A 64 -32.47 -13.54 22.90
CA GLU A 64 -31.96 -12.46 23.75
C GLU A 64 -30.47 -12.15 23.53
N LYS A 65 -29.60 -13.16 23.36
CA LYS A 65 -28.18 -12.92 23.06
C LYS A 65 -27.97 -12.45 21.64
N ILE A 66 -28.74 -12.96 20.67
CA ILE A 66 -28.71 -12.50 19.27
C ILE A 66 -29.06 -11.02 19.23
N GLU A 67 -30.14 -10.64 19.91
CA GLU A 67 -30.59 -9.25 19.96
C GLU A 67 -29.58 -8.34 20.68
N LYS A 68 -28.97 -8.81 21.77
CA LYS A 68 -27.89 -8.09 22.48
C LYS A 68 -26.68 -7.85 21.57
N TYR A 69 -26.26 -8.84 20.79
CA TYR A 69 -25.15 -8.70 19.85
C TYR A 69 -25.51 -7.83 18.64
N ASN A 70 -26.71 -7.99 18.09
CA ASN A 70 -27.20 -7.11 17.04
C ASN A 70 -27.23 -5.65 17.50
N ARG A 71 -27.65 -5.37 18.73
CA ARG A 71 -27.58 -4.03 19.33
C ARG A 71 -26.14 -3.55 19.50
N LEU A 72 -25.21 -4.42 19.89
CA LEU A 72 -23.79 -4.05 20.06
C LEU A 72 -23.11 -3.76 18.73
N ILE A 73 -23.35 -4.59 17.71
CA ILE A 73 -22.86 -4.38 16.35
C ILE A 73 -23.49 -3.11 15.78
N SER A 74 -24.82 -2.93 15.91
CA SER A 74 -25.51 -1.71 15.44
C SER A 74 -24.95 -0.45 16.11
N LYS A 75 -24.83 -0.43 17.43
CA LYS A 75 -24.29 0.71 18.17
C LYS A 75 -22.82 1.02 17.84
N LYS A 76 -22.02 -0.01 17.56
CA LYS A 76 -20.61 0.19 17.16
C LYS A 76 -20.47 0.52 15.66
N SER A 77 -21.33 0.00 14.79
CA SER A 77 -21.33 0.28 13.36
C SER A 77 -21.89 1.67 13.03
N GLU A 78 -22.86 2.17 13.82
CA GLU A 78 -23.29 3.58 13.82
C GLU A 78 -22.10 4.53 14.00
N LYS A 79 -21.12 4.16 14.85
CA LYS A 79 -19.90 4.94 15.06
C LYS A 79 -18.85 4.78 13.94
N LEU A 80 -18.82 3.62 13.27
CA LEU A 80 -17.88 3.34 12.17
C LEU A 80 -18.29 4.00 10.85
N LEU A 81 -19.59 4.14 10.60
CA LEU A 81 -20.13 4.76 9.39
C LEU A 81 -20.29 6.29 9.51
N LYS A 82 -19.96 6.88 10.67
CA LYS A 82 -19.83 8.34 10.90
C LYS A 82 -21.01 9.20 10.41
N ASP A 83 -22.23 8.69 10.39
CA ASP A 83 -23.38 9.54 10.05
C ASP A 83 -24.66 9.09 10.76
N GLU A 84 -25.42 10.08 11.24
CA GLU A 84 -26.77 9.92 11.79
C GLU A 84 -27.78 9.54 10.68
N SER A 85 -27.37 9.61 9.41
CA SER A 85 -28.11 9.12 8.24
C SER A 85 -27.44 7.91 7.58
N LEU A 86 -28.22 6.87 7.35
CA LEU A 86 -27.83 5.75 6.48
C LEU A 86 -27.42 6.24 5.09
N VAL A 87 -26.20 5.91 4.66
CA VAL A 87 -25.86 5.88 3.23
C VAL A 87 -26.63 4.71 2.60
N SER A 88 -27.37 4.97 1.54
CA SER A 88 -28.15 3.96 0.81
C SER A 88 -27.24 2.99 0.04
N TRP A 89 -27.78 1.85 -0.41
CA TRP A 89 -26.98 0.91 -1.21
C TRP A 89 -26.47 1.52 -2.52
N ASP A 90 -27.31 2.30 -3.19
CA ASP A 90 -26.94 2.96 -4.44
C ASP A 90 -25.83 3.99 -4.26
N GLU A 91 -25.85 4.73 -3.15
CA GLU A 91 -24.77 5.64 -2.79
C GLU A 91 -23.48 4.86 -2.48
N LEU A 92 -23.55 3.77 -1.71
CA LEU A 92 -22.38 2.91 -1.45
C LEU A 92 -21.78 2.36 -2.74
N LYS A 93 -22.62 1.90 -3.69
CA LYS A 93 -22.16 1.45 -5.00
C LYS A 93 -21.49 2.59 -5.77
N THR A 94 -22.08 3.77 -5.78
CA THR A 94 -21.53 4.94 -6.47
C THR A 94 -20.18 5.33 -5.88
N MET A 95 -20.04 5.37 -4.56
CA MET A 95 -18.78 5.68 -3.88
C MET A 95 -17.71 4.63 -4.20
N ALA A 96 -18.07 3.36 -4.20
CA ALA A 96 -17.17 2.26 -4.51
C ALA A 96 -16.70 2.28 -5.97
N LEU A 97 -17.61 2.52 -6.92
CA LEU A 97 -17.30 2.67 -8.34
C LEU A 97 -16.49 3.94 -8.67
N ARG A 98 -16.41 4.89 -7.73
CA ARG A 98 -15.54 6.08 -7.82
C ARG A 98 -14.27 5.96 -6.97
N GLY A 99 -14.07 4.84 -6.27
CA GLY A 99 -12.92 4.63 -5.39
C GLY A 99 -12.93 5.45 -4.09
N GLN A 100 -14.01 6.21 -3.85
CA GLN A 100 -14.21 7.02 -2.63
C GLN A 100 -14.47 6.14 -1.40
N MET A 101 -14.84 4.87 -1.60
CA MET A 101 -14.99 3.88 -0.56
C MET A 101 -14.49 2.53 -1.03
N ASN A 102 -13.75 1.82 -0.18
CA ASN A 102 -13.43 0.41 -0.37
C ASN A 102 -14.41 -0.46 0.44
N LEU A 103 -15.34 -1.14 -0.24
CA LEU A 103 -16.35 -1.99 0.42
C LEU A 103 -15.73 -3.14 1.21
N ILE A 104 -14.62 -3.71 0.72
CA ILE A 104 -13.87 -4.75 1.43
C ILE A 104 -13.32 -4.18 2.74
N SER A 105 -12.69 -3.01 2.72
CA SER A 105 -12.19 -2.37 3.94
C SER A 105 -13.31 -2.09 4.95
N LYS A 106 -14.48 -1.63 4.49
CA LYS A 106 -15.66 -1.43 5.34
C LYS A 106 -16.18 -2.72 5.94
N LEU A 107 -16.18 -3.80 5.16
CA LEU A 107 -16.51 -5.10 5.68
C LEU A 107 -15.53 -5.55 6.78
N TRP A 108 -14.23 -5.37 6.59
CA TRP A 108 -13.22 -5.68 7.59
C TRP A 108 -13.40 -4.87 8.87
N GLU A 109 -13.74 -3.58 8.77
CA GLU A 109 -14.10 -2.74 9.91
C GLU A 109 -15.29 -3.33 10.70
N ILE A 110 -16.32 -3.83 10.01
CA ILE A 110 -17.47 -4.47 10.64
C ILE A 110 -17.07 -5.80 11.29
N ARG A 111 -16.29 -6.65 10.61
CA ARG A 111 -15.84 -7.95 11.17
C ARG A 111 -14.99 -7.78 12.43
N ARG A 112 -14.22 -6.70 12.55
CA ARG A 112 -13.48 -6.36 13.78
C ARG A 112 -14.38 -6.06 14.98
N LEU A 113 -15.68 -5.89 14.77
CA LEU A 113 -16.66 -5.74 15.85
C LEU A 113 -17.18 -7.07 16.38
N CYS A 114 -16.89 -8.18 15.71
CA CYS A 114 -17.27 -9.51 16.17
C CYS A 114 -16.61 -9.84 17.52
N PRO A 115 -17.25 -10.66 18.37
CA PRO A 115 -16.70 -11.04 19.67
C PRO A 115 -15.34 -11.74 19.54
N GLU A 116 -14.41 -11.53 20.47
CA GLU A 116 -13.04 -12.11 20.40
C GLU A 116 -13.02 -13.65 20.28
N ASN A 117 -14.08 -14.32 20.72
CA ASN A 117 -14.22 -15.78 20.66
C ASN A 117 -15.17 -16.26 19.54
N SER A 118 -15.56 -15.40 18.59
CA SER A 118 -16.40 -15.81 17.47
C SER A 118 -15.56 -16.50 16.39
N SER A 119 -16.01 -17.67 15.92
CA SER A 119 -15.44 -18.28 14.72
C SER A 119 -15.72 -17.40 13.48
N PRO A 120 -14.92 -17.52 12.39
CA PRO A 120 -15.16 -16.76 11.16
C PRO A 120 -16.58 -16.92 10.62
N LEU A 121 -17.10 -18.15 10.60
CA LEU A 121 -18.47 -18.45 10.19
C LEU A 121 -19.50 -17.73 11.07
N HIS A 122 -19.26 -17.68 12.38
CA HIS A 122 -20.17 -16.98 13.29
C HIS A 122 -20.13 -15.46 13.08
N CYS A 123 -18.95 -14.90 12.84
CA CYS A 123 -18.82 -13.48 12.50
C CYS A 123 -19.56 -13.14 11.20
N ASP A 124 -19.42 -13.95 10.15
CA ASP A 124 -20.11 -13.73 8.88
C ASP A 124 -21.65 -13.81 9.02
N GLN A 125 -22.16 -14.70 9.88
CA GLN A 125 -23.59 -14.73 10.21
C GLN A 125 -24.06 -13.44 10.88
N LEU A 126 -23.27 -12.90 11.81
CA LEU A 126 -23.59 -11.64 12.49
C LEU A 126 -23.57 -10.44 11.53
N VAL A 127 -22.60 -10.38 10.61
CA VAL A 127 -22.54 -9.33 9.57
C VAL A 127 -23.74 -9.44 8.63
N THR A 128 -24.10 -10.65 8.20
CA THR A 128 -25.28 -10.88 7.35
C THR A 128 -26.57 -10.44 8.03
N ALA A 129 -26.74 -10.77 9.31
CA ALA A 129 -27.89 -10.36 10.11
C ALA A 129 -27.94 -8.83 10.27
N PHE A 130 -26.79 -8.20 10.50
CA PHE A 130 -26.68 -6.75 10.54
C PHE A 130 -27.14 -6.11 9.22
N ILE A 131 -26.64 -6.56 8.06
CA ILE A 131 -27.06 -6.05 6.74
C ILE A 131 -28.57 -6.16 6.56
N LYS A 132 -29.15 -7.34 6.85
CA LYS A 132 -30.60 -7.60 6.72
C LYS A 132 -31.47 -6.70 7.60
N ASN A 133 -31.01 -6.41 8.81
CA ASN A 133 -31.74 -5.55 9.75
C ASN A 133 -31.54 -4.06 9.44
N ARG A 134 -30.38 -3.69 8.88
CA ARG A 134 -29.98 -2.31 8.69
C ARG A 134 -30.51 -1.71 7.39
N TYR A 135 -30.61 -2.51 6.33
CA TYR A 135 -31.01 -2.05 5.00
C TYR A 135 -32.39 -2.61 4.62
N PRO A 136 -33.20 -1.84 3.86
CA PRO A 136 -34.48 -2.31 3.36
C PRO A 136 -34.30 -3.35 2.25
N HIS A 137 -35.38 -4.05 1.92
CA HIS A 137 -35.46 -4.84 0.70
C HIS A 137 -35.64 -3.92 -0.52
N PRO A 138 -35.05 -4.20 -1.70
CA PRO A 138 -34.24 -5.38 -2.05
C PRO A 138 -32.75 -5.28 -1.70
N ASP A 139 -32.27 -4.08 -1.37
CA ASP A 139 -30.85 -3.78 -1.14
C ASP A 139 -30.18 -4.74 -0.17
N ASN A 140 -30.86 -5.10 0.91
CA ASN A 140 -30.31 -5.99 1.92
C ASN A 140 -30.02 -7.41 1.42
N GLN A 141 -30.76 -7.90 0.41
CA GLN A 141 -30.53 -9.20 -0.20
C GLN A 141 -29.32 -9.12 -1.12
N GLU A 142 -29.22 -8.06 -1.92
CA GLU A 142 -28.09 -7.84 -2.82
C GLU A 142 -26.79 -7.69 -2.04
N MET A 143 -26.77 -6.84 -1.01
CA MET A 143 -25.61 -6.67 -0.13
C MET A 143 -25.22 -7.98 0.57
N ALA A 144 -26.19 -8.72 1.12
CA ALA A 144 -25.92 -9.98 1.80
C ALA A 144 -25.37 -11.05 0.83
N LYS A 145 -25.86 -11.07 -0.42
CA LYS A 145 -25.37 -11.97 -1.46
C LYS A 145 -23.92 -11.62 -1.83
N LEU A 146 -23.64 -10.35 -2.09
CA LEU A 146 -22.29 -9.88 -2.42
C LEU A 146 -21.30 -10.19 -1.29
N PHE A 147 -21.71 -9.92 -0.05
CA PHE A 147 -20.89 -10.22 1.12
C PHE A 147 -20.58 -11.72 1.23
N LYS A 148 -21.58 -12.58 1.07
CA LYS A 148 -21.38 -14.04 1.10
C LYS A 148 -20.44 -14.50 -0.02
N ALA A 149 -20.57 -13.96 -1.22
CA ALA A 149 -19.66 -14.27 -2.33
C ALA A 149 -18.22 -13.88 -1.99
N TYR A 150 -18.03 -12.71 -1.35
CA TYR A 150 -16.72 -12.27 -0.86
C TYR A 150 -16.14 -13.17 0.24
N SER A 151 -16.92 -13.56 1.25
CA SER A 151 -16.49 -14.53 2.26
C SER A 151 -16.00 -15.84 1.65
N ASN A 152 -16.75 -16.37 0.66
CA ASN A 152 -16.38 -17.61 -0.03
C ASN A 152 -15.07 -17.45 -0.82
N TYR A 153 -14.85 -16.28 -1.43
CA TYR A 153 -13.60 -15.96 -2.11
C TYR A 153 -12.41 -15.96 -1.14
N GLU A 154 -12.54 -15.34 0.02
CA GLU A 154 -11.49 -15.36 1.04
C GLU A 154 -11.20 -16.76 1.57
N GLU A 155 -12.24 -17.57 1.79
CA GLU A 155 -12.08 -18.96 2.21
C GLU A 155 -11.35 -19.80 1.14
N ARG A 156 -11.73 -19.64 -0.14
CA ARG A 156 -11.02 -20.28 -1.26
C ARG A 156 -9.54 -19.90 -1.25
N ASN A 157 -9.23 -18.61 -1.19
CA ASN A 157 -7.84 -18.14 -1.19
C ASN A 157 -7.05 -18.62 0.03
N ARG A 158 -7.67 -18.65 1.22
CA ARG A 158 -7.00 -19.13 2.42
C ARG A 158 -6.62 -20.61 2.34
N ASN A 159 -7.48 -21.40 1.71
CA ASN A 159 -7.31 -22.85 1.60
C ASN A 159 -6.53 -23.26 0.33
N ASP A 160 -6.17 -22.31 -0.53
CA ASP A 160 -5.42 -22.59 -1.74
C ASP A 160 -3.90 -22.59 -1.46
N GLU A 161 -3.37 -23.79 -1.26
CA GLU A 161 -1.94 -24.00 -1.01
C GLU A 161 -1.05 -23.54 -2.18
N SER A 162 -1.59 -23.46 -3.40
CA SER A 162 -0.83 -23.06 -4.58
C SER A 162 -0.43 -21.58 -4.54
N LEU A 163 -1.26 -20.72 -3.94
CA LEU A 163 -0.97 -19.30 -3.75
C LEU A 163 0.35 -19.07 -3.00
N ASN A 164 0.64 -19.91 -2.01
CA ASN A 164 1.85 -19.79 -1.19
C ASN A 164 3.13 -20.20 -1.93
N GLN A 165 2.99 -20.94 -3.03
CA GLN A 165 4.12 -21.43 -3.84
C GLN A 165 4.46 -20.48 -4.99
N LEU A 166 3.55 -19.58 -5.36
CA LEU A 166 3.77 -18.61 -6.44
C LEU A 166 4.70 -17.46 -6.00
N PRO A 167 5.57 -16.97 -6.90
CA PRO A 167 6.24 -15.69 -6.78
C PRO A 167 5.24 -14.56 -6.51
N ILE A 168 5.68 -13.51 -5.80
CA ILE A 168 4.82 -12.41 -5.36
C ILE A 168 4.08 -11.74 -6.54
N ASN A 169 4.77 -11.53 -7.66
CA ASN A 169 4.20 -10.93 -8.86
C ASN A 169 3.13 -11.83 -9.51
N GLU A 170 3.34 -13.14 -9.56
CA GLU A 170 2.39 -14.09 -10.15
C GLU A 170 1.17 -14.35 -9.25
N ARG A 171 1.34 -14.19 -7.92
CA ARG A 171 0.27 -14.39 -6.95
C ARG A 171 -0.90 -13.43 -7.17
N TYR A 172 -0.61 -12.17 -7.51
CA TYR A 172 -1.65 -11.18 -7.74
C TYR A 172 -2.49 -11.51 -8.98
N ASP A 173 -1.82 -11.87 -10.08
CA ASP A 173 -2.50 -12.28 -11.32
C ASP A 173 -3.39 -13.50 -11.11
N TYR A 174 -2.89 -14.50 -10.39
CA TYR A 174 -3.66 -15.67 -10.02
C TYR A 174 -4.90 -15.32 -9.17
N MET A 175 -4.75 -14.45 -8.16
CA MET A 175 -5.87 -13.96 -7.36
C MET A 175 -6.90 -13.21 -8.21
N ARG A 176 -6.44 -12.41 -9.19
CA ARG A 176 -7.30 -11.66 -10.12
C ARG A 176 -8.11 -12.59 -11.02
N ASP A 177 -7.52 -13.69 -11.49
CA ASP A 177 -8.25 -14.69 -12.28
C ASP A 177 -9.32 -15.41 -11.45
N ILE A 178 -9.02 -15.79 -10.21
CA ILE A 178 -10.01 -16.33 -9.27
C ILE A 178 -11.17 -15.35 -9.05
N ARG A 179 -10.90 -14.05 -8.90
CA ARG A 179 -11.95 -13.04 -8.74
C ARG A 179 -12.88 -13.02 -9.96
N LYS A 180 -12.33 -13.03 -11.18
CA LYS A 180 -13.11 -13.05 -12.43
C LYS A 180 -13.96 -14.31 -12.60
N GLU A 181 -13.52 -15.45 -12.06
CA GLU A 181 -14.30 -16.69 -12.04
C GLU A 181 -15.49 -16.63 -11.06
N MET A 182 -15.30 -15.96 -9.91
CA MET A 182 -16.24 -16.00 -8.79
C MET A 182 -17.27 -14.86 -8.79
N PHE A 183 -16.94 -13.73 -9.40
CA PHE A 183 -17.77 -12.53 -9.39
C PHE A 183 -18.25 -12.19 -10.80
N SER A 184 -19.48 -11.69 -10.92
CA SER A 184 -19.92 -11.07 -12.16
C SER A 184 -19.10 -9.80 -12.44
N PRO A 185 -19.05 -9.31 -13.70
CA PRO A 185 -18.29 -8.10 -14.02
C PRO A 185 -18.67 -6.87 -13.17
N ALA A 186 -19.96 -6.73 -12.83
CA ALA A 186 -20.43 -5.64 -11.99
C ALA A 186 -19.96 -5.78 -10.53
N GLU A 187 -20.04 -6.98 -9.96
CA GLU A 187 -19.57 -7.26 -8.59
C GLU A 187 -18.04 -7.14 -8.49
N HIS A 188 -17.32 -7.59 -9.52
CA HIS A 188 -15.87 -7.47 -9.61
C HIS A 188 -15.44 -6.00 -9.64
N ALA A 189 -16.03 -5.19 -10.52
CA ALA A 189 -15.74 -3.75 -10.60
C ALA A 189 -16.01 -3.04 -9.27
N LEU A 190 -17.08 -3.43 -8.59
CA LEU A 190 -17.51 -2.86 -7.33
C LEU A 190 -16.56 -3.20 -6.15
N LEU A 191 -16.06 -4.43 -6.10
CA LEU A 191 -15.22 -4.90 -5.00
C LEU A 191 -13.72 -4.64 -5.22
N PHE A 192 -13.25 -4.82 -6.45
CA PHE A 192 -11.81 -4.87 -6.78
C PHE A 192 -11.38 -3.84 -7.82
N GLY A 193 -12.31 -3.12 -8.46
CA GLY A 193 -11.99 -2.21 -9.56
C GLY A 193 -10.96 -1.15 -9.17
N PHE A 194 -11.15 -0.48 -8.04
CA PHE A 194 -10.21 0.53 -7.55
C PHE A 194 -8.81 -0.04 -7.27
N GLU A 195 -8.73 -1.20 -6.60
CA GLU A 195 -7.47 -1.88 -6.29
C GLU A 195 -6.73 -2.27 -7.57
N GLU A 196 -7.43 -2.92 -8.50
CA GLU A 196 -6.85 -3.43 -9.73
C GLU A 196 -6.41 -2.30 -10.67
N SER A 197 -7.22 -1.26 -10.85
CA SER A 197 -6.82 -0.07 -11.62
C SER A 197 -5.61 0.64 -11.01
N SER A 198 -5.55 0.77 -9.67
CA SER A 198 -4.42 1.39 -8.98
C SER A 198 -3.14 0.57 -9.14
N TYR A 199 -3.24 -0.75 -9.03
CA TYR A 199 -2.12 -1.67 -9.21
C TYR A 199 -1.60 -1.67 -10.65
N ASP A 200 -2.49 -1.79 -11.63
CA ASP A 200 -2.14 -1.79 -13.05
C ASP A 200 -1.53 -0.45 -13.47
N TYR A 201 -2.06 0.69 -12.98
CA TYR A 201 -1.46 2.01 -13.19
C TYR A 201 -0.03 2.08 -12.62
N HIS A 202 0.21 1.53 -11.42
CA HIS A 202 1.54 1.57 -10.82
C HIS A 202 2.57 0.76 -11.60
N ILE A 203 2.18 -0.41 -12.13
CA ILE A 203 3.03 -1.19 -13.03
C ILE A 203 3.35 -0.41 -14.29
N GLU A 204 2.31 0.14 -14.95
CA GLU A 204 2.47 0.82 -16.23
C GLU A 204 3.25 2.13 -16.09
N LEU A 205 3.17 2.81 -14.94
CA LEU A 205 3.94 4.03 -14.68
C LEU A 205 5.45 3.81 -14.84
N GLY A 206 5.98 2.65 -14.41
CA GLY A 206 7.40 2.32 -14.57
C GLY A 206 7.79 2.24 -16.05
N SER A 207 7.05 1.45 -16.84
CA SER A 207 7.28 1.32 -18.28
C SER A 207 7.06 2.62 -19.04
N PHE A 208 6.10 3.44 -18.60
CA PHE A 208 5.86 4.79 -19.13
C PHE A 208 7.07 5.70 -18.92
N LEU A 209 7.62 5.75 -17.70
CA LEU A 209 8.77 6.62 -17.39
C LEU A 209 10.00 6.24 -18.24
N GLU A 210 10.25 4.95 -18.43
CA GLU A 210 11.35 4.44 -19.26
C GLU A 210 11.14 4.72 -20.75
N SER A 211 9.96 4.41 -21.28
CA SER A 211 9.66 4.53 -22.72
C SER A 211 9.54 5.98 -23.20
N THR A 212 9.35 6.93 -22.28
CA THR A 212 9.23 8.36 -22.60
C THR A 212 10.47 9.19 -22.23
N ASN A 213 11.57 8.56 -21.80
CA ASN A 213 12.76 9.24 -21.29
C ASN A 213 13.48 10.16 -22.30
N ASN A 214 13.15 10.05 -23.59
CA ASN A 214 13.71 10.85 -24.68
C ASN A 214 12.83 12.07 -25.04
N LEU A 215 11.69 12.23 -24.39
CA LEU A 215 10.76 13.34 -24.58
C LEU A 215 11.04 14.44 -23.56
N SER A 216 10.58 15.66 -23.86
CA SER A 216 10.62 16.78 -22.92
C SER A 216 9.62 16.61 -21.78
N GLY A 217 9.92 17.16 -20.61
CA GLY A 217 9.09 17.10 -19.41
C GLY A 217 7.64 17.55 -19.62
N ASP A 218 7.39 18.60 -20.40
CA ASP A 218 6.02 19.05 -20.70
C ASP A 218 5.20 17.97 -21.44
N VAL A 219 5.80 17.38 -22.49
CA VAL A 219 5.18 16.30 -23.27
C VAL A 219 4.99 15.04 -22.41
N ARG A 220 5.96 14.73 -21.54
CA ARG A 220 5.84 13.61 -20.60
C ARG A 220 4.72 13.85 -19.59
N LYS A 221 4.57 15.08 -19.06
CA LYS A 221 3.49 15.46 -18.14
C LYS A 221 2.11 15.34 -18.78
N GLU A 222 1.95 15.79 -20.02
CA GLU A 222 0.68 15.64 -20.75
C GLU A 222 0.34 14.16 -20.97
N ARG A 223 1.31 13.35 -21.43
CA ARG A 223 1.09 11.91 -21.63
C ARG A 223 0.88 11.14 -20.33
N TRP A 224 1.49 11.58 -19.24
CA TRP A 224 1.28 11.02 -17.91
C TRP A 224 -0.16 11.24 -17.44
N GLN A 225 -0.72 12.44 -17.65
CA GLN A 225 -2.13 12.72 -17.38
C GLN A 225 -3.05 11.84 -18.25
N GLN A 226 -2.70 11.62 -19.52
CA GLN A 226 -3.44 10.70 -20.40
C GLN A 226 -3.39 9.25 -19.88
N LEU A 227 -2.22 8.79 -19.42
CA LEU A 227 -2.06 7.47 -18.80
C LEU A 227 -2.94 7.33 -17.55
N GLN A 228 -2.95 8.34 -16.67
CA GLN A 228 -3.81 8.36 -15.49
C GLN A 228 -5.29 8.25 -15.88
N ASN A 229 -5.74 9.06 -16.84
CA ASN A 229 -7.13 9.03 -17.32
C ASN A 229 -7.48 7.66 -17.91
N GLN A 230 -6.57 7.05 -18.67
CA GLN A 230 -6.79 5.76 -19.33
C GLN A 230 -6.87 4.60 -18.32
N MET A 231 -5.97 4.58 -17.34
CA MET A 231 -5.83 3.43 -16.43
C MET A 231 -6.75 3.52 -15.21
N LEU A 232 -6.95 4.73 -14.69
CA LEU A 232 -7.74 4.96 -13.47
C LEU A 232 -9.19 5.31 -13.81
N GLY A 233 -9.46 5.98 -14.94
CA GLY A 233 -10.83 6.36 -15.34
C GLY A 233 -11.57 7.08 -14.21
N ASP A 234 -12.76 6.57 -13.86
CA ASP A 234 -13.61 7.12 -12.79
C ASP A 234 -12.97 7.08 -11.39
N PHE A 235 -11.88 6.32 -11.21
CA PHE A 235 -11.12 6.23 -9.95
C PHE A 235 -10.05 7.32 -9.79
N GLN A 236 -9.77 8.11 -10.82
CA GLN A 236 -8.63 9.03 -10.83
C GLN A 236 -8.64 10.01 -9.66
N GLU A 237 -9.78 10.65 -9.38
CA GLU A 237 -9.92 11.60 -8.28
C GLU A 237 -9.60 10.95 -6.93
N ALA A 238 -10.24 9.81 -6.63
CA ALA A 238 -10.01 9.09 -5.38
C ALA A 238 -8.58 8.54 -5.26
N TYR A 239 -7.95 8.15 -6.38
CA TYR A 239 -6.56 7.74 -6.38
C TYR A 239 -5.66 8.91 -6.00
N LEU A 240 -5.81 10.06 -6.65
CA LEU A 240 -4.99 11.26 -6.41
C LEU A 240 -5.17 11.80 -4.99
N ASP A 241 -6.40 11.77 -4.45
CA ASP A 241 -6.69 12.21 -3.08
C ASP A 241 -6.03 11.32 -2.01
N GLN A 242 -5.76 10.05 -2.33
CA GLN A 242 -5.11 9.10 -1.42
C GLN A 242 -3.57 9.12 -1.53
N GLN A 243 -3.01 9.68 -2.60
CA GLN A 243 -1.56 9.75 -2.79
C GLN A 243 -0.92 10.79 -1.86
N ASP A 244 0.26 10.49 -1.33
CA ASP A 244 1.07 11.49 -0.66
C ASP A 244 1.49 12.56 -1.69
N PRO A 245 1.33 13.87 -1.42
CA PRO A 245 1.79 14.92 -2.31
C PRO A 245 3.27 14.79 -2.71
N PHE A 246 4.09 14.20 -1.84
CA PHE A 246 5.49 13.92 -2.11
C PHE A 246 5.67 12.84 -3.19
N ASP A 247 4.84 11.80 -3.23
CA ASP A 247 4.93 10.75 -4.25
C ASP A 247 4.58 11.32 -5.64
N GLN A 248 3.57 12.19 -5.70
CA GLN A 248 3.24 12.91 -6.95
C GLN A 248 4.36 13.85 -7.38
N PHE A 249 4.99 14.54 -6.43
CA PHE A 249 6.15 15.38 -6.68
C PHE A 249 7.33 14.57 -7.25
N GLU A 250 7.65 13.40 -6.68
CA GLU A 250 8.74 12.54 -7.18
C GLU A 250 8.50 12.09 -8.62
N VAL A 251 7.25 11.73 -8.97
CA VAL A 251 6.90 11.41 -10.36
C VAL A 251 7.14 12.62 -11.25
N VAL A 252 6.67 13.81 -10.88
CA VAL A 252 6.87 15.02 -11.70
C VAL A 252 8.35 15.38 -11.82
N GLU A 253 9.18 15.27 -10.77
CA GLU A 253 10.63 15.47 -10.90
C GLU A 253 11.24 14.47 -11.90
N GLU A 254 10.81 13.21 -11.89
CA GLU A 254 11.30 12.20 -12.84
C GLU A 254 10.86 12.49 -14.28
N LEU A 255 9.68 13.08 -14.49
CA LEU A 255 9.23 13.53 -15.81
C LEU A 255 10.15 14.61 -16.38
N TYR A 256 10.69 15.49 -15.55
CA TYR A 256 11.57 16.62 -15.93
C TYR A 256 13.05 16.32 -15.68
N SER A 257 13.44 15.06 -15.47
CA SER A 257 14.80 14.71 -15.02
C SER A 257 15.90 15.16 -15.98
N ASN A 258 15.64 15.17 -17.29
CA ASN A 258 16.56 15.66 -18.32
C ASN A 258 16.77 17.17 -18.21
N GLU A 259 15.69 17.93 -18.07
CA GLU A 259 15.71 19.38 -17.96
C GLU A 259 16.32 19.84 -16.63
N ILE A 260 16.01 19.13 -15.54
CA ILE A 260 16.62 19.36 -14.22
C ILE A 260 18.13 19.09 -14.25
N SER A 261 18.59 18.21 -15.15
CA SER A 261 20.03 17.94 -15.32
C SER A 261 20.74 18.95 -16.24
N SER A 262 20.00 19.87 -16.86
CA SER A 262 20.54 20.90 -17.75
C SER A 262 21.09 22.12 -16.98
N GLU A 263 21.73 23.06 -17.68
CA GLU A 263 22.27 24.29 -17.07
C GLU A 263 21.20 25.13 -16.36
N ASN A 264 19.95 25.11 -16.84
CA ASN A 264 18.81 25.81 -16.21
C ASN A 264 18.04 24.91 -15.22
N GLY A 265 18.57 23.74 -14.89
CA GLY A 265 17.84 22.72 -14.15
C GLY A 265 17.46 23.14 -12.73
N THR A 266 18.22 24.05 -12.10
CA THR A 266 17.89 24.56 -10.76
C THR A 266 16.59 25.34 -10.73
N ASP A 267 16.29 26.11 -11.76
CA ASP A 267 15.10 26.97 -11.82
C ASP A 267 13.85 26.13 -12.06
N ILE A 268 13.98 25.12 -12.92
CA ILE A 268 12.91 24.14 -13.21
C ILE A 268 12.60 23.33 -11.95
N GLN A 269 13.62 22.82 -11.27
CA GLN A 269 13.45 22.09 -10.02
C GLN A 269 12.81 22.97 -8.92
N GLN A 270 13.22 24.23 -8.82
CA GLN A 270 12.62 25.19 -7.89
C GLN A 270 11.13 25.41 -8.20
N GLN A 271 10.78 25.61 -9.47
CA GLN A 271 9.38 25.80 -9.88
C GLN A 271 8.52 24.59 -9.50
N ILE A 272 8.97 23.37 -9.80
CA ILE A 272 8.25 22.14 -9.44
C ILE A 272 8.03 22.06 -7.92
N ARG A 273 9.05 22.37 -7.11
CA ARG A 273 8.91 22.37 -5.64
C ARG A 273 7.92 23.41 -5.14
N GLU A 274 7.90 24.59 -5.74
CA GLU A 274 6.96 25.65 -5.38
C GLU A 274 5.53 25.26 -5.71
N ASP A 275 5.30 24.57 -6.84
CA ASP A 275 3.98 24.10 -7.25
C ASP A 275 3.38 23.09 -6.23
N PHE A 276 4.20 22.23 -5.63
CA PHE A 276 3.74 21.20 -4.69
C PHE A 276 3.76 21.62 -3.22
N PHE A 277 4.78 22.39 -2.78
CA PHE A 277 5.02 22.68 -1.37
C PHE A 277 5.02 24.17 -1.03
N GLY A 278 4.77 25.04 -2.02
CA GLY A 278 4.87 26.48 -1.88
C GLY A 278 6.31 26.96 -1.70
N LYS A 279 6.48 28.29 -1.68
CA LYS A 279 7.80 28.94 -1.60
C LYS A 279 8.61 28.55 -0.37
N GLU A 280 7.95 28.46 0.78
CA GLU A 280 8.62 28.12 2.04
C GLU A 280 9.08 26.65 2.05
N GLY A 281 8.25 25.73 1.56
CA GLY A 281 8.60 24.32 1.42
C GLY A 281 9.76 24.13 0.45
N ALA A 282 9.70 24.76 -0.72
CA ALA A 282 10.76 24.72 -1.71
C ALA A 282 12.09 25.26 -1.17
N GLN A 283 12.05 26.35 -0.39
CA GLN A 283 13.24 26.92 0.24
C GLN A 283 13.87 25.97 1.28
N ARG A 284 13.05 25.34 2.13
CA ARG A 284 13.56 24.31 3.08
C ARG A 284 14.20 23.13 2.36
N MET A 285 13.60 22.66 1.25
CA MET A 285 14.19 21.58 0.45
C MET A 285 15.53 21.99 -0.16
N LYS A 286 15.65 23.23 -0.64
CA LYS A 286 16.90 23.77 -1.17
C LYS A 286 17.99 23.86 -0.10
N GLU A 287 17.63 24.24 1.13
CA GLU A 287 18.56 24.26 2.27
C GLU A 287 19.07 22.84 2.59
N VAL A 288 18.16 21.85 2.61
CA VAL A 288 18.53 20.43 2.77
C VAL A 288 19.47 19.97 1.65
N ASP A 289 19.24 20.34 0.40
CA ASP A 289 20.14 19.97 -0.70
C ASP A 289 21.55 20.56 -0.53
N ILE A 290 21.66 21.79 -0.03
CA ILE A 290 22.95 22.44 0.25
C ILE A 290 23.69 21.69 1.36
N GLU A 291 22.98 21.31 2.43
CA GLU A 291 23.55 20.51 3.51
C GLU A 291 24.02 19.14 3.00
N LEU A 292 23.19 18.43 2.24
CA LEU A 292 23.53 17.13 1.65
C LEU A 292 24.72 17.23 0.68
N ALA A 293 24.80 18.28 -0.13
CA ALA A 293 25.94 18.50 -1.03
C ALA A 293 27.24 18.76 -0.26
N LYS A 294 27.16 19.51 0.84
CA LYS A 294 28.30 19.75 1.74
C LYS A 294 28.76 18.46 2.41
N GLU A 295 27.84 17.66 2.94
CA GLU A 295 28.16 16.34 3.50
C GLU A 295 28.78 15.40 2.46
N GLU A 296 28.23 15.36 1.24
CA GLU A 296 28.78 14.54 0.15
C GLU A 296 30.22 14.94 -0.18
N GLN A 297 30.51 16.23 -0.21
CA GLN A 297 31.84 16.75 -0.46
C GLN A 297 32.81 16.41 0.69
N GLN A 298 32.39 16.57 1.95
CA GLN A 298 33.18 16.18 3.12
C GLN A 298 33.51 14.69 3.10
N ILE A 299 32.54 13.83 2.78
CA ILE A 299 32.75 12.39 2.65
C ILE A 299 33.73 12.07 1.52
N LYS A 300 33.63 12.75 0.36
CA LYS A 300 34.58 12.55 -0.76
C LYS A 300 36.00 12.92 -0.36
N THR A 301 36.18 14.07 0.29
CA THR A 301 37.50 14.49 0.79
C THR A 301 38.04 13.51 1.82
N TYR A 302 37.21 13.07 2.77
CA TYR A 302 37.62 12.07 3.76
C TYR A 302 38.06 10.75 3.11
N LYS A 303 37.35 10.26 2.08
CA LYS A 303 37.76 9.02 1.39
C LYS A 303 39.15 9.11 0.78
N VAL A 304 39.50 10.25 0.20
CA VAL A 304 40.87 10.47 -0.33
C VAL A 304 41.89 10.43 0.81
N LEU A 305 41.61 11.08 1.94
CA LEU A 305 42.48 11.06 3.12
C LEU A 305 42.60 9.65 3.73
N GLU A 306 41.51 8.88 3.76
CA GLU A 306 41.47 7.49 4.21
C GLU A 306 42.35 6.61 3.32
N ASP A 307 42.24 6.73 2.00
CA ASP A 307 43.06 6.00 1.03
C ASP A 307 44.55 6.37 1.13
N GLU A 308 44.88 7.67 1.26
CA GLU A 308 46.26 8.14 1.47
C GLU A 308 46.85 7.63 2.78
N PHE A 309 46.07 7.67 3.86
CA PHE A 309 46.47 7.16 5.16
C PHE A 309 46.78 5.65 5.08
N LEU A 310 45.88 4.86 4.49
CA LEU A 310 46.05 3.42 4.33
C LEU A 310 47.27 3.07 3.48
N ASN A 311 47.55 3.85 2.44
CA ASN A 311 48.71 3.65 1.58
C ASN A 311 50.04 3.99 2.26
N ASN A 312 50.06 5.02 3.10
CA ASN A 312 51.28 5.48 3.78
C ASN A 312 51.58 4.69 5.07
N ASN A 313 50.57 4.03 5.64
CA ASN A 313 50.67 3.35 6.95
C ASN A 313 50.48 1.83 6.86
N LYS A 314 51.04 1.19 5.82
CA LYS A 314 50.89 -0.26 5.58
C LYS A 314 51.41 -1.15 6.72
N TYR A 315 52.38 -0.65 7.48
CA TYR A 315 53.08 -1.41 8.53
C TYR A 315 52.44 -1.31 9.92
N LEU A 316 51.40 -0.46 10.11
CA LEU A 316 50.68 -0.38 11.37
C LEU A 316 49.91 -1.67 11.67
N SER A 317 49.72 -1.99 12.95
CA SER A 317 48.79 -3.06 13.34
C SER A 317 47.34 -2.65 13.04
N GLU A 318 46.44 -3.62 12.86
CA GLU A 318 45.03 -3.34 12.55
C GLU A 318 44.33 -2.51 13.64
N SER A 319 44.67 -2.72 14.92
CA SER A 319 44.16 -1.92 16.03
C SER A 319 44.62 -0.45 15.97
N GLU A 320 45.88 -0.22 15.63
CA GLU A 320 46.42 1.14 15.48
C GLU A 320 45.84 1.85 14.25
N LYS A 321 45.65 1.14 13.13
CA LYS A 321 44.99 1.67 11.95
C LYS A 321 43.56 2.10 12.25
N GLU A 322 42.75 1.25 12.88
CA GLU A 322 41.35 1.58 13.19
C GLU A 322 41.24 2.78 14.14
N ASN A 323 42.11 2.85 15.17
CA ASN A 323 42.12 3.99 16.09
C ASN A 323 42.49 5.31 15.38
N GLN A 324 43.51 5.29 14.52
CA GLN A 324 43.94 6.49 13.78
C GLN A 324 42.94 6.88 12.69
N LEU A 325 42.35 5.91 11.98
CA LEU A 325 41.27 6.15 11.03
C LEU A 325 40.02 6.70 11.70
N GLN A 326 39.67 6.21 12.89
CA GLN A 326 38.56 6.76 13.67
C GLN A 326 38.79 8.23 14.02
N GLN A 327 40.00 8.59 14.46
CA GLN A 327 40.34 9.97 14.76
C GLN A 327 40.30 10.84 13.49
N LEU A 328 40.93 10.39 12.40
CA LEU A 328 40.91 11.06 11.09
C LEU A 328 39.48 11.31 10.59
N ARG A 329 38.58 10.34 10.82
CA ARG A 329 37.16 10.44 10.46
C ARG A 329 36.42 11.48 11.28
N ILE A 330 36.62 11.50 12.60
CA ILE A 330 36.02 12.50 13.48
C ILE A 330 36.53 13.90 13.14
N ASP A 331 37.82 14.04 12.87
CA ASP A 331 38.43 15.33 12.54
C ASP A 331 37.96 15.87 11.18
N SER A 332 37.72 14.99 10.22
CA SER A 332 37.30 15.38 8.86
C SER A 332 35.79 15.57 8.70
N LEU A 333 34.98 14.74 9.38
CA LEU A 333 33.52 14.70 9.19
C LEU A 333 32.75 15.28 10.38
N GLY A 334 33.38 15.44 11.55
CA GLY A 334 32.68 15.67 12.82
C GLY A 334 32.07 14.38 13.38
N LYS A 335 31.70 14.40 14.67
CA LYS A 335 31.25 13.20 15.40
C LYS A 335 30.04 12.52 14.74
N ASP A 336 29.01 13.28 14.40
CA ASP A 336 27.75 12.72 13.93
C ASP A 336 27.86 12.10 12.53
N LEU A 337 28.49 12.81 11.58
CA LEU A 337 28.68 12.30 10.22
C LEU A 337 29.71 11.16 10.18
N ALA A 338 30.71 11.15 11.07
CA ALA A 338 31.63 10.03 11.24
C ALA A 338 30.93 8.74 11.68
N GLU A 339 29.99 8.84 12.63
CA GLU A 339 29.21 7.69 13.08
C GLU A 339 28.27 7.18 11.98
N GLN A 340 27.59 8.08 11.27
CA GLN A 340 26.75 7.71 10.13
C GLN A 340 27.55 7.00 9.03
N TYR A 341 28.76 7.50 8.72
CA TYR A 341 29.64 6.87 7.75
C TYR A 341 30.01 5.44 8.15
N LYS A 342 30.37 5.22 9.42
CA LYS A 342 30.70 3.89 9.95
C LYS A 342 29.52 2.93 9.84
N ARG A 343 28.31 3.37 10.18
CA ARG A 343 27.08 2.56 10.03
C ARG A 343 26.83 2.17 8.57
N ARG A 344 27.02 3.10 7.63
CA ARG A 344 26.85 2.82 6.18
C ARG A 344 27.87 1.81 5.66
N GLN A 345 29.13 1.89 6.10
CA GLN A 345 30.18 0.93 5.73
C GLN A 345 29.88 -0.48 6.27
N ALA A 346 29.44 -0.61 7.52
CA ALA A 346 29.08 -1.89 8.12
C ALA A 346 27.92 -2.59 7.39
N ILE A 347 26.92 -1.83 6.92
CA ILE A 347 25.81 -2.38 6.14
C ILE A 347 26.28 -2.82 4.74
N GLY A 348 27.17 -2.07 4.09
CA GLY A 348 27.69 -2.38 2.76
C GLY A 348 28.72 -3.51 2.70
N SER A 349 29.25 -3.96 3.84
CA SER A 349 30.20 -5.08 3.96
C SER A 349 29.56 -6.35 4.53
N SER A 350 28.25 -6.34 4.76
CA SER A 350 27.45 -7.47 5.27
C SER A 350 26.66 -8.20 4.17
N GLY A 351 26.92 -7.90 2.89
CA GLY A 351 26.37 -8.60 1.73
C GLY A 351 27.50 -8.97 0.78
#